data_AF-A0A1H9SJH7-F1
#
_entry.id   AF-A0A1H9SJH7-F1
#
_cell.length_a   1.000
_cell.length_b   1.000
_cell.length_c   1.000
_cell.angle_alpha   90.00
_cell.angle_beta   90.00
_cell.angle_gamma   90.00
#
_symmetry.space_group_name_H-M   'P 1'
#
loop_
_entity.id
_entity.type
_entity.pdbx_description
1 polymer ?
#
loop_
_entity_poly.entity_id
_entity_poly.type
_entity_poly.pdbx_seq_one_letter_code
_entity_poly.pdbx_strand_id
1 'polypeptide(L)'
;MAVTEQSLLAALSSVLDPHTGKDVVSSRALRNVQIHGSMVSFEVVLGYPAKSLMPALHSRLVQAAQEVAGVEQVQVHLSSQITAHAVRQGVALLPGVKNIIAVASGKGGVGKSTTAANLALALVAEGARVGVLDADIYGPSQPMMLGIEGKPESFDGKTMEPLQNHGVQVMSIGFLVDADQAMIWRGPMATQALEQLLRQTNWKDLDYLIVDMPPGTGDIQLTLSQRVPITGAVIVTTPQDVALWDAKKGIKMFEKVGVPILGLVENMAAHVCSHCGHVEHTFGTDGGKKMAAQYGIDYLGALPLDMQIRLQADLGSPTVVADPDGEVAHIYRAVAREVAVKIALQAKDYSAKFPTIAISKNT
;
A
#
# COMPACT_ATOMS: atom_id res chain seq x y z
N MET A 1 -16.31 -26.40 35.24
CA MET A 1 -16.89 -25.04 35.42
C MET A 1 -17.56 -24.65 34.13
N ALA A 2 -18.68 -23.92 34.17
CA ALA A 2 -19.30 -23.43 32.94
C ALA A 2 -18.43 -22.32 32.34
N VAL A 3 -18.15 -22.40 31.04
CA VAL A 3 -17.40 -21.37 30.32
C VAL A 3 -18.24 -20.10 30.29
N THR A 4 -17.67 -18.98 30.72
CA THR A 4 -18.35 -17.68 30.68
C THR A 4 -17.77 -16.81 29.57
N GLU A 5 -18.62 -15.97 28.96
CA GLU A 5 -18.17 -15.00 27.97
C GLU A 5 -17.13 -14.03 28.55
N GLN A 6 -17.32 -13.58 29.80
CA GLN A 6 -16.39 -12.69 30.46
C GLN A 6 -15.00 -13.31 30.65
N SER A 7 -14.91 -14.59 31.05
CA SER A 7 -13.62 -15.28 31.15
C SER A 7 -12.95 -15.47 29.79
N LEU A 8 -13.74 -15.72 28.74
CA LEU A 8 -13.22 -15.85 27.38
C LEU A 8 -12.69 -14.52 26.85
N LEU A 9 -13.45 -13.44 27.01
CA LEU A 9 -13.01 -12.09 26.61
C LEU A 9 -11.74 -11.66 27.34
N ALA A 10 -11.63 -11.96 28.64
CA ALA A 10 -10.43 -11.67 29.43
C ALA A 10 -9.20 -12.47 28.97
N ALA A 11 -9.38 -13.72 28.54
CA ALA A 11 -8.28 -14.50 27.99
C ALA A 11 -7.86 -13.99 26.60
N LEU A 12 -8.83 -13.70 25.73
CA LEU A 12 -8.57 -13.19 24.38
C LEU A 12 -7.93 -11.79 24.38
N SER A 13 -8.20 -10.96 25.40
CA SER A 13 -7.55 -9.64 25.52
C SER A 13 -6.05 -9.71 25.81
N SER A 14 -5.51 -10.88 26.18
CA SER A 14 -4.05 -11.09 26.28
C SER A 14 -3.37 -11.20 24.91
N VAL A 15 -4.12 -11.46 23.84
CA VAL A 15 -3.59 -11.63 22.50
C VAL A 15 -3.52 -10.27 21.80
N LEU A 16 -2.32 -9.70 21.81
CA LEU A 16 -2.02 -8.44 21.13
C LEU A 16 -1.75 -8.66 19.64
N ASP A 17 -2.32 -7.78 18.82
CA ASP A 17 -1.92 -7.57 17.43
C ASP A 17 -0.48 -7.01 17.41
N PRO A 18 0.45 -7.65 16.67
CA PRO A 18 1.87 -7.28 16.69
C PRO A 18 2.17 -5.92 16.06
N HIS A 19 1.29 -5.40 15.20
CA HIS A 19 1.50 -4.11 14.52
C HIS A 19 0.78 -2.96 15.22
N THR A 20 -0.40 -3.20 15.79
CA THR A 20 -1.15 -2.12 16.47
C THR A 20 -0.88 -2.05 17.98
N GLY A 21 -0.34 -3.12 18.57
CA GLY A 21 -0.16 -3.26 20.02
C GLY A 21 -1.48 -3.33 20.79
N LYS A 22 -2.63 -3.36 20.10
CA LYS A 22 -3.96 -3.43 20.71
C LYS A 22 -4.43 -4.88 20.77
N ASP A 23 -5.20 -5.19 21.79
CA ASP A 23 -5.85 -6.50 21.88
C ASP A 23 -7.07 -6.59 20.96
N VAL A 24 -7.45 -7.83 20.61
CA VAL A 24 -8.55 -8.10 19.68
C VAL A 24 -9.93 -7.66 20.22
N VAL A 25 -10.07 -7.48 21.53
CA VAL A 25 -11.32 -7.07 22.17
C VAL A 25 -11.47 -5.55 22.16
N SER A 26 -10.49 -4.81 22.69
CA SER A 26 -10.54 -3.35 22.77
C SER A 26 -10.49 -2.68 21.39
N SER A 27 -9.85 -3.32 20.41
CA SER A 27 -9.86 -2.89 19.00
C SER A 27 -11.18 -3.17 18.27
N ARG A 28 -12.14 -3.86 18.89
CA ARG A 28 -13.41 -4.33 18.27
C ARG A 28 -13.18 -5.24 17.04
N ALA A 29 -12.04 -5.92 17.00
CA ALA A 29 -11.73 -6.90 15.96
C ALA A 29 -12.46 -8.24 16.21
N LEU A 30 -12.68 -8.60 17.48
CA LEU A 30 -13.43 -9.77 17.89
C LEU A 30 -14.93 -9.61 17.59
N ARG A 31 -15.53 -10.61 16.94
CA ARG A 31 -16.94 -10.68 16.54
C ARG A 31 -17.52 -12.07 16.76
N ASN A 32 -18.84 -12.16 16.77
CA ASN A 32 -19.61 -13.42 16.73
C ASN A 32 -19.14 -14.46 17.77
N VAL A 33 -18.93 -14.03 19.02
CA VAL A 33 -18.54 -14.93 20.11
C VAL A 33 -19.73 -15.83 20.47
N GLN A 34 -19.53 -17.15 20.43
CA GLN A 34 -20.53 -18.15 20.78
C GLN A 34 -19.93 -19.19 21.72
N ILE A 35 -20.72 -19.62 22.71
CA ILE A 35 -20.32 -20.62 23.71
C ILE A 35 -21.41 -21.69 23.75
N HIS A 36 -21.03 -22.92 23.44
CA HIS A 36 -21.90 -24.09 23.44
C HIS A 36 -21.27 -25.19 24.31
N GLY A 37 -21.58 -25.19 25.61
CA GLY A 37 -20.99 -26.13 26.55
C GLY A 37 -19.48 -25.90 26.70
N SER A 38 -18.67 -26.87 26.26
CA SER A 38 -17.20 -26.80 26.25
C SER A 38 -16.62 -26.34 24.90
N MET A 39 -17.46 -26.08 23.90
CA MET A 39 -17.05 -25.54 22.60
C MET A 39 -17.22 -24.02 22.57
N VAL A 40 -16.18 -23.31 22.14
CA VAL A 40 -16.23 -21.87 21.89
C VAL A 40 -15.90 -21.58 20.43
N SER A 41 -16.63 -20.64 19.83
CA SER A 41 -16.35 -20.16 18.49
C SER A 41 -16.37 -18.63 18.46
N PHE A 42 -15.50 -18.05 17.65
CA PHE A 42 -15.44 -16.60 17.46
C PHE A 42 -14.72 -16.22 16.16
N GLU A 43 -14.96 -14.98 15.72
CA GLU A 43 -14.32 -14.38 14.57
C GLU A 43 -13.39 -13.24 14.99
N VAL A 44 -12.24 -13.10 14.33
CA VAL A 44 -11.41 -11.89 14.44
C VAL A 44 -11.20 -11.31 13.05
N VAL A 45 -11.62 -10.05 12.90
CA VAL A 45 -11.57 -9.31 11.64
C VAL A 45 -10.55 -8.18 11.72
N LEU A 46 -9.44 -8.32 11.01
CA LEU A 46 -8.39 -7.30 10.94
C LEU A 46 -8.74 -6.20 9.93
N GLY A 47 -8.37 -4.96 10.23
CA GLY A 47 -8.62 -3.80 9.36
C GLY A 47 -7.64 -3.64 8.20
N TYR A 48 -6.67 -4.53 8.06
CA TYR A 48 -5.57 -4.49 7.10
C TYR A 48 -5.27 -5.90 6.56
N PRO A 49 -4.66 -6.03 5.37
CA PRO A 49 -4.22 -7.32 4.82
C PRO A 49 -3.08 -7.90 5.66
N ALA A 50 -3.27 -9.13 6.12
CA ALA A 50 -2.39 -9.77 7.11
C ALA A 50 -2.24 -11.27 6.88
N LYS A 51 -2.36 -11.73 5.63
CA LYS A 51 -2.38 -13.17 5.29
C LYS A 51 -1.19 -13.93 5.89
N SER A 52 0.00 -13.33 5.89
CA SER A 52 1.20 -13.97 6.47
C SER A 52 1.15 -14.13 7.99
N LEU A 53 0.38 -13.28 8.69
CA LEU A 53 0.27 -13.28 10.15
C LEU A 53 -0.84 -14.18 10.67
N MET A 54 -1.83 -14.51 9.81
CA MET A 54 -3.01 -15.27 10.21
C MET A 54 -2.67 -16.59 10.93
N PRO A 55 -1.72 -17.43 10.48
CA PRO A 55 -1.42 -18.69 11.16
C PRO A 55 -0.94 -18.50 12.61
N ALA A 56 0.01 -17.59 12.82
CA ALA A 56 0.57 -17.33 14.15
C ALA A 56 -0.47 -16.69 15.08
N LEU A 57 -1.29 -15.77 14.57
CA LEU A 57 -2.37 -15.15 15.33
C LEU A 57 -3.45 -16.19 15.70
N HIS A 58 -3.80 -17.07 14.77
CA HIS A 58 -4.77 -18.15 15.00
C HIS A 58 -4.30 -19.05 16.16
N SER A 59 -3.05 -19.52 16.13
CA SER A 59 -2.49 -20.36 17.20
C SER A 59 -2.52 -19.66 18.56
N ARG A 60 -2.16 -18.36 18.62
CA ARG A 60 -2.21 -17.59 19.87
C ARG A 60 -3.62 -17.43 20.42
N LEU A 61 -4.61 -17.20 19.56
CA LEU A 61 -6.02 -17.07 19.94
C LEU A 61 -6.59 -18.41 20.44
N VAL A 62 -6.27 -19.51 19.77
CA VAL A 62 -6.65 -20.86 20.21
C VAL A 62 -6.07 -21.16 21.58
N GLN A 63 -4.77 -20.92 21.77
CA GLN A 63 -4.10 -21.14 23.04
C GLN A 63 -4.74 -20.32 24.17
N ALA A 64 -4.95 -19.01 23.95
CA ALA A 64 -5.57 -18.15 24.95
C ALA A 64 -6.98 -18.62 25.32
N ALA A 65 -7.80 -19.03 24.35
CA ALA A 65 -9.14 -19.55 24.61
C ALA A 65 -9.11 -20.89 25.38
N GLN A 66 -8.13 -21.76 25.10
CA GLN A 66 -7.97 -23.06 25.80
C GLN A 66 -7.53 -22.93 27.26
N GLU A 67 -6.92 -21.81 27.65
CA GLU A 67 -6.56 -21.54 29.05
C GLU A 67 -7.80 -21.29 29.94
N VAL A 68 -8.97 -21.04 29.34
CA VAL A 68 -10.22 -20.84 30.05
C VAL A 68 -10.77 -22.19 30.55
N ALA A 69 -10.91 -22.33 31.86
CA ALA A 69 -11.40 -23.56 32.48
C ALA A 69 -12.77 -23.99 31.93
N GLY A 70 -12.83 -25.22 31.39
CA GLY A 70 -14.04 -25.80 30.81
C GLY A 70 -14.11 -25.73 29.28
N VAL A 71 -13.16 -25.07 28.62
CA VAL A 71 -13.03 -25.09 27.15
C VAL A 71 -12.29 -26.36 26.72
N GLU A 72 -12.89 -27.13 25.81
CA GLU A 72 -12.29 -28.34 25.22
C GLU A 72 -12.08 -28.18 23.71
N GLN A 73 -12.93 -27.39 23.04
CA GLN A 73 -12.87 -27.16 21.61
C GLN A 73 -12.94 -25.67 21.31
N VAL A 74 -12.06 -25.20 20.41
CA VAL A 74 -11.98 -23.81 19.98
C VAL A 74 -12.04 -23.75 18.46
N GLN A 75 -12.98 -22.96 17.93
CA GLN A 75 -13.06 -22.64 16.52
C GLN A 75 -12.82 -21.15 16.31
N VAL A 76 -11.74 -20.80 15.62
CA VAL A 76 -11.40 -19.41 15.32
C VAL A 76 -11.48 -19.19 13.81
N HIS A 77 -12.21 -18.16 13.40
CA HIS A 77 -12.19 -17.71 12.01
C HIS A 77 -11.50 -16.34 11.91
N LEU A 78 -10.40 -16.28 11.15
CA LEU A 78 -9.66 -15.06 10.89
C LEU A 78 -9.97 -14.54 9.49
N SER A 79 -10.21 -13.23 9.40
CA SER A 79 -10.38 -12.56 8.11
C SER A 79 -9.82 -11.14 8.17
N SER A 80 -9.68 -10.53 6.99
CA SER A 80 -9.30 -9.12 6.84
C SER A 80 -10.42 -8.38 6.11
N GLN A 81 -10.80 -7.22 6.62
CA GLN A 81 -11.82 -6.36 6.03
C GLN A 81 -11.28 -4.93 5.90
N ILE A 82 -10.73 -4.63 4.72
CA ILE A 82 -10.23 -3.30 4.39
C ILE A 82 -11.43 -2.39 4.11
N THR A 83 -11.46 -1.23 4.77
CA THR A 83 -12.46 -0.17 4.58
C THR A 83 -11.87 1.03 3.84
N ALA A 84 -12.72 1.89 3.30
CA ALA A 84 -12.29 3.19 2.80
C ALA A 84 -12.00 4.14 3.97
N HIS A 85 -10.88 4.86 3.89
CA HIS A 85 -10.47 5.83 4.91
C HIS A 85 -10.58 7.26 4.40
N ALA A 86 -10.75 8.19 5.36
CA ALA A 86 -11.04 9.58 5.07
C ALA A 86 -9.92 10.21 4.24
N VAL A 87 -10.32 10.86 3.16
CA VAL A 87 -9.46 11.66 2.29
C VAL A 87 -9.78 13.14 2.49
N ARG A 88 -8.98 14.02 1.87
CA ARG A 88 -9.24 15.46 1.89
C ARG A 88 -10.67 15.79 1.41
N GLN A 89 -11.36 16.65 2.16
CA GLN A 89 -12.69 17.13 1.76
C GLN A 89 -12.64 17.92 0.45
N GLY A 90 -13.65 17.71 -0.40
CA GLY A 90 -13.81 18.41 -1.68
C GLY A 90 -13.20 17.70 -2.89
N VAL A 91 -12.58 16.53 -2.71
CA VAL A 91 -12.08 15.69 -3.81
C VAL A 91 -13.02 14.50 -4.02
N ALA A 92 -13.46 14.29 -5.27
CA ALA A 92 -14.34 13.17 -5.62
C ALA A 92 -13.59 11.84 -5.47
N LEU A 93 -14.20 10.89 -4.75
CA LEU A 93 -13.71 9.52 -4.60
C LEU A 93 -13.61 8.82 -5.96
N LEU A 94 -12.64 7.91 -6.09
CA LEU A 94 -12.53 7.05 -7.27
C LEU A 94 -13.46 5.84 -7.10
N PRO A 95 -14.39 5.59 -8.04
CA PRO A 95 -15.26 4.42 -8.00
C PRO A 95 -14.45 3.13 -7.91
N GLY A 96 -14.88 2.21 -7.06
CA GLY A 96 -14.24 0.89 -6.92
C GLY A 96 -12.85 0.92 -6.28
N VAL A 97 -12.43 2.01 -5.63
CA VAL A 97 -11.14 2.10 -4.93
C VAL A 97 -11.34 2.57 -3.49
N LYS A 98 -10.92 1.77 -2.51
CA LYS A 98 -11.08 2.11 -1.08
C LYS A 98 -10.01 3.06 -0.57
N ASN A 99 -8.74 2.83 -0.92
CA ASN A 99 -7.61 3.61 -0.43
C ASN A 99 -6.61 3.87 -1.56
N ILE A 100 -6.03 5.07 -1.60
CA ILE A 100 -5.03 5.45 -2.61
C ILE A 100 -3.72 5.79 -1.91
N ILE A 101 -2.64 5.13 -2.32
CA ILE A 101 -1.29 5.35 -1.80
C ILE A 101 -0.45 5.98 -2.91
N ALA A 102 0.00 7.21 -2.68
CA ALA A 102 0.96 7.84 -3.58
C ALA A 102 2.38 7.41 -3.24
N VAL A 103 3.13 6.89 -4.22
CA VAL A 103 4.56 6.60 -4.07
C VAL A 103 5.32 7.71 -4.79
N ALA A 104 6.09 8.49 -4.02
CA ALA A 104 6.73 9.70 -4.54
C ALA A 104 8.21 9.74 -4.20
N SER A 105 8.98 10.45 -5.03
CA SER A 105 10.38 10.75 -4.78
C SER A 105 10.71 12.18 -5.17
N GLY A 106 11.67 12.77 -4.46
CA GLY A 106 12.14 14.12 -4.77
C GLY A 106 12.98 14.21 -6.06
N LYS A 107 13.56 13.09 -6.50
CA LYS A 107 14.37 13.03 -7.73
C LYS A 107 14.10 11.74 -8.51
N GLY A 108 14.48 11.75 -9.79
CA GLY A 108 14.51 10.55 -10.62
C GLY A 108 15.63 9.59 -10.20
N GLY A 109 15.47 8.30 -10.50
CA GLY A 109 16.52 7.29 -10.31
C GLY A 109 16.71 6.74 -8.89
N VAL A 110 15.87 7.10 -7.92
CA VAL A 110 15.94 6.52 -6.56
C VAL A 110 15.27 5.14 -6.43
N GLY A 111 14.71 4.60 -7.52
CA GLY A 111 13.97 3.33 -7.51
C GLY A 111 12.50 3.44 -7.07
N LYS A 112 11.89 4.62 -7.16
CA LYS A 112 10.48 4.88 -6.87
C LYS A 112 9.54 3.85 -7.51
N SER A 113 9.64 3.65 -8.83
CA SER A 113 8.77 2.75 -9.59
C SER A 113 8.96 1.28 -9.21
N THR A 114 10.19 0.87 -8.95
CA THR A 114 10.52 -0.47 -8.43
C THR A 114 9.92 -0.70 -7.04
N THR A 115 10.01 0.31 -6.16
CA THR A 115 9.37 0.26 -4.84
C THR A 115 7.84 0.24 -4.96
N ALA A 116 7.25 1.01 -5.87
CA ALA A 116 5.81 1.02 -6.10
C ALA A 116 5.30 -0.36 -6.57
N ALA A 117 5.96 -0.98 -7.55
CA ALA A 117 5.62 -2.30 -8.06
C ALA A 117 5.70 -3.37 -6.96
N ASN A 118 6.82 -3.43 -6.23
CA ASN A 118 6.99 -4.41 -5.16
C ASN A 118 6.08 -4.15 -3.95
N LEU A 119 5.78 -2.89 -3.61
CA LEU A 119 4.79 -2.56 -2.59
C LEU A 119 3.40 -3.06 -2.97
N ALA A 120 2.99 -2.88 -4.24
CA ALA A 120 1.71 -3.37 -4.74
C ALA A 120 1.63 -4.91 -4.63
N LEU A 121 2.67 -5.60 -5.11
CA LEU A 121 2.75 -7.06 -5.08
C LEU A 121 2.85 -7.61 -3.65
N ALA A 122 3.50 -6.88 -2.73
CA ALA A 122 3.54 -7.23 -1.32
C ALA A 122 2.15 -7.14 -0.66
N LEU A 123 1.37 -6.10 -0.97
CA LEU A 123 -0.02 -6.00 -0.52
C LEU A 123 -0.89 -7.15 -1.08
N VAL A 124 -0.68 -7.54 -2.34
CA VAL A 124 -1.34 -8.74 -2.93
C VAL A 124 -0.93 -10.01 -2.20
N ALA A 125 0.36 -10.18 -1.90
CA ALA A 125 0.87 -11.32 -1.14
C ALA A 125 0.25 -11.41 0.26
N GLU A 126 -0.09 -10.25 0.87
CA GLU A 126 -0.80 -10.16 2.15
C GLU A 126 -2.34 -10.30 2.03
N GLY A 127 -2.85 -10.51 0.82
CA GLY A 127 -4.26 -10.83 0.54
C GLY A 127 -5.15 -9.64 0.17
N ALA A 128 -4.58 -8.48 -0.16
CA ALA A 128 -5.35 -7.33 -0.65
C ALA A 128 -5.63 -7.41 -2.15
N ARG A 129 -6.71 -6.77 -2.60
CA ARG A 129 -6.95 -6.48 -4.02
C ARG A 129 -6.29 -5.16 -4.37
N VAL A 130 -5.36 -5.19 -5.30
CA VAL A 130 -4.46 -4.05 -5.54
C VAL A 130 -4.46 -3.66 -7.02
N GLY A 131 -4.47 -2.35 -7.26
CA GLY A 131 -4.16 -1.76 -8.55
C GLY A 131 -2.88 -0.94 -8.49
N VAL A 132 -2.20 -0.79 -9.63
CA VAL A 132 -1.15 0.21 -9.81
C VAL A 132 -1.47 1.10 -11.01
N LEU A 133 -1.43 2.40 -10.76
CA LEU A 133 -1.49 3.44 -11.77
C LEU A 133 -0.10 4.03 -11.95
N ASP A 134 0.43 3.89 -13.15
CA ASP A 134 1.66 4.57 -13.57
C ASP A 134 1.33 6.01 -13.98
N ALA A 135 1.67 6.96 -13.10
CA ALA A 135 1.49 8.39 -13.35
C ALA A 135 2.78 9.07 -13.84
N ASP A 136 3.85 8.30 -14.09
CA ASP A 136 5.11 8.82 -14.60
C ASP A 136 5.08 8.94 -16.14
N ILE A 137 4.46 10.02 -16.62
CA ILE A 137 4.17 10.18 -18.06
C ILE A 137 5.42 10.27 -18.92
N TYR A 138 6.53 10.74 -18.35
CA TYR A 138 7.78 10.95 -19.07
C TYR A 138 8.65 9.70 -19.16
N GLY A 139 8.40 8.71 -18.31
CA GLY A 139 9.16 7.48 -18.27
C GLY A 139 8.32 6.35 -17.66
N PRO A 140 7.22 5.95 -18.31
CA PRO A 140 6.37 4.88 -17.80
C PRO A 140 7.20 3.60 -17.75
N SER A 141 7.24 2.98 -16.58
CA SER A 141 8.07 1.80 -16.32
C SER A 141 7.29 0.63 -15.75
N GLN A 142 6.07 0.86 -15.26
CA GLN A 142 5.24 -0.19 -14.67
C GLN A 142 4.86 -1.29 -15.69
N PRO A 143 4.53 -1.00 -16.97
CA PRO A 143 4.28 -2.04 -17.98
C PRO A 143 5.42 -3.06 -18.09
N MET A 144 6.65 -2.57 -18.23
CA MET A 144 7.85 -3.40 -18.30
C MET A 144 8.08 -4.15 -16.99
N MET A 145 8.07 -3.45 -15.86
CA MET A 145 8.35 -4.05 -14.55
C MET A 145 7.35 -5.15 -14.17
N LEU A 146 6.09 -5.03 -14.59
CA LEU A 146 5.05 -6.02 -14.31
C LEU A 146 4.86 -7.03 -15.45
N GLY A 147 5.68 -6.96 -16.51
CA GLY A 147 5.64 -7.90 -17.63
C GLY A 147 4.32 -7.87 -18.38
N ILE A 148 3.78 -6.68 -18.63
CA ILE A 148 2.49 -6.48 -19.30
C ILE A 148 2.69 -5.80 -20.65
N GLU A 149 2.16 -6.43 -21.69
CA GLU A 149 2.09 -5.90 -23.04
C GLU A 149 0.62 -5.83 -23.50
N GLY A 150 0.35 -4.99 -24.50
CA GLY A 150 -0.98 -4.82 -25.09
C GLY A 150 -1.58 -3.44 -24.85
N LYS A 151 -2.79 -3.24 -25.36
CA LYS A 151 -3.56 -1.99 -25.23
C LYS A 151 -4.82 -2.26 -24.39
N PRO A 152 -5.24 -1.33 -23.52
CA PRO A 152 -6.45 -1.50 -22.74
C PRO A 152 -7.67 -1.56 -23.66
N GLU A 153 -8.56 -2.52 -23.41
CA GLU A 153 -9.83 -2.59 -24.12
C GLU A 153 -10.83 -1.59 -23.53
N SER A 154 -11.76 -1.12 -24.36
CA SER A 154 -12.85 -0.24 -23.93
C SER A 154 -14.15 -0.79 -24.51
N PHE A 155 -14.96 -1.45 -23.68
CA PHE A 155 -16.20 -2.08 -24.11
C PHE A 155 -17.38 -1.11 -24.25
N ASP A 156 -17.38 -0.01 -23.49
CA ASP A 156 -18.46 0.98 -23.46
C ASP A 156 -18.11 2.28 -24.21
N GLY A 157 -16.90 2.36 -24.78
CA GLY A 157 -16.36 3.55 -25.44
C GLY A 157 -16.04 4.71 -24.49
N LYS A 158 -16.08 4.50 -23.17
CA LYS A 158 -15.92 5.52 -22.13
C LYS A 158 -14.87 5.16 -21.08
N THR A 159 -14.78 3.89 -20.71
CA THR A 159 -13.87 3.38 -19.70
C THR A 159 -12.95 2.34 -20.28
N MET A 160 -11.71 2.36 -19.81
CA MET A 160 -10.65 1.42 -20.18
C MET A 160 -10.54 0.35 -19.11
N GLU A 161 -10.48 -0.91 -19.55
CA GLU A 161 -10.23 -2.03 -18.66
C GLU A 161 -8.75 -2.07 -18.28
N PRO A 162 -8.40 -2.14 -16.98
CA PRO A 162 -7.02 -2.30 -16.58
C PRO A 162 -6.48 -3.65 -17.03
N LEU A 163 -5.25 -3.66 -17.51
CA LEU A 163 -4.52 -4.90 -17.79
C LEU A 163 -4.14 -5.57 -16.47
N GLN A 164 -3.85 -6.87 -16.49
CA GLN A 164 -3.58 -7.63 -15.28
C GLN A 164 -2.40 -8.56 -15.45
N ASN A 165 -1.53 -8.61 -14.45
CA ASN A 165 -0.53 -9.65 -14.27
C ASN A 165 -0.19 -9.79 -12.79
N HIS A 166 0.36 -10.93 -12.36
CA HIS A 166 0.79 -11.16 -10.96
C HIS A 166 -0.28 -10.87 -9.89
N GLY A 167 -1.58 -10.93 -10.26
CA GLY A 167 -2.69 -10.61 -9.36
C GLY A 167 -2.93 -9.12 -9.10
N VAL A 168 -2.27 -8.21 -9.84
CA VAL A 168 -2.51 -6.75 -9.78
C VAL A 168 -3.23 -6.25 -11.02
N GLN A 169 -4.12 -5.28 -10.83
CA GLN A 169 -4.69 -4.48 -11.93
C GLN A 169 -3.73 -3.33 -12.27
N VAL A 170 -3.47 -3.07 -13.54
CA VAL A 170 -2.46 -2.10 -13.98
C VAL A 170 -3.03 -1.19 -15.04
N MET A 171 -2.81 0.11 -14.84
CA MET A 171 -3.04 1.11 -15.86
C MET A 171 -1.81 2.00 -15.99
N SER A 172 -1.38 2.25 -17.22
CA SER A 172 -0.24 3.11 -17.51
C SER A 172 -0.48 3.86 -18.79
N ILE A 173 0.05 5.08 -18.87
CA ILE A 173 0.12 5.81 -20.14
C ILE A 173 0.94 5.01 -21.17
N GLY A 174 1.88 4.18 -20.71
CA GLY A 174 2.72 3.33 -21.55
C GLY A 174 1.94 2.33 -22.40
N PHE A 175 0.69 2.01 -22.06
CA PHE A 175 -0.16 1.16 -22.90
C PHE A 175 -0.88 1.92 -24.03
N LEU A 176 -0.99 3.25 -23.90
CA LEU A 176 -1.72 4.09 -24.84
C LEU A 176 -0.81 4.72 -25.90
N VAL A 177 0.50 4.54 -25.75
CA VAL A 177 1.53 5.19 -26.56
C VAL A 177 2.47 4.13 -27.12
N ASP A 178 2.85 4.29 -28.39
CA ASP A 178 3.77 3.34 -29.02
C ASP A 178 5.22 3.66 -28.56
N ALA A 179 5.97 2.62 -28.19
CA ALA A 179 7.28 2.75 -27.53
C ALA A 179 8.34 3.51 -28.36
N ASP A 180 8.21 3.52 -29.69
CA ASP A 180 9.16 4.15 -30.61
C ASP A 180 8.87 5.64 -30.87
N GLN A 181 7.77 6.19 -30.35
CA GLN A 181 7.44 7.59 -30.55
C GLN A 181 8.04 8.45 -29.43
N ALA A 182 9.00 9.31 -29.78
CA ALA A 182 9.51 10.34 -28.86
C ALA A 182 8.36 11.31 -28.51
N MET A 183 7.83 11.19 -27.30
CA MET A 183 6.64 11.93 -26.92
C MET A 183 6.98 13.34 -26.41
N ILE A 184 6.50 14.37 -27.10
CA ILE A 184 6.57 15.76 -26.63
C ILE A 184 5.24 16.10 -25.93
N TRP A 185 5.09 15.66 -24.69
CA TRP A 185 3.91 16.00 -23.88
C TRP A 185 4.02 17.45 -23.38
N ARG A 186 3.14 18.32 -23.86
CA ARG A 186 2.93 19.63 -23.23
C ARG A 186 2.20 19.42 -21.89
N GLY A 187 2.55 20.19 -20.86
CA GLY A 187 2.01 20.04 -19.50
C GLY A 187 0.48 19.84 -19.41
N PRO A 188 -0.35 20.63 -20.11
CA PRO A 188 -1.81 20.45 -20.10
C PRO A 188 -2.27 19.09 -20.65
N MET A 189 -1.61 18.55 -21.68
CA MET A 189 -1.94 17.24 -22.25
C MET A 189 -1.60 16.12 -21.27
N ALA A 190 -0.44 16.23 -20.61
CA ALA A 190 0.00 15.26 -19.61
C ALA A 190 -1.00 15.19 -18.45
N THR A 191 -1.42 16.34 -17.92
CA THR A 191 -2.44 16.43 -16.88
C THR A 191 -3.78 15.84 -17.33
N GLN A 192 -4.21 16.12 -18.56
CA GLN A 192 -5.48 15.60 -19.10
C GLN A 192 -5.45 14.08 -19.25
N ALA A 193 -4.38 13.52 -19.84
CA ALA A 193 -4.23 12.08 -19.98
C ALA A 193 -4.22 11.38 -18.62
N LEU A 194 -3.55 11.96 -17.64
CA LEU A 194 -3.51 11.40 -16.30
C LEU A 194 -4.86 11.42 -15.60
N GLU A 195 -5.61 12.52 -15.74
CA GLU A 195 -6.98 12.60 -15.25
C GLU A 195 -7.88 11.57 -15.95
N GLN A 196 -7.66 11.33 -17.24
CA GLN A 196 -8.32 10.27 -17.99
C GLN A 196 -8.01 8.89 -17.39
N LEU A 197 -6.72 8.55 -17.19
CA LEU A 197 -6.34 7.27 -16.59
C LEU A 197 -6.91 7.09 -15.18
N LEU A 198 -6.96 8.16 -14.38
CA LEU A 198 -7.51 8.12 -13.02
C LEU A 198 -9.03 7.89 -13.01
N ARG A 199 -9.78 8.61 -13.87
CA ARG A 199 -11.24 8.65 -13.81
C ARG A 199 -11.95 7.72 -14.77
N GLN A 200 -11.27 7.30 -15.85
CA GLN A 200 -11.82 6.47 -16.91
C GLN A 200 -11.18 5.08 -16.93
N THR A 201 -10.51 4.66 -15.86
CA THR A 201 -10.13 3.25 -15.68
C THR A 201 -11.22 2.54 -14.88
N ASN A 202 -11.66 1.39 -15.39
CA ASN A 202 -12.69 0.57 -14.76
C ASN A 202 -12.09 -0.36 -13.69
N TRP A 203 -11.64 0.22 -12.57
CA TRP A 203 -11.06 -0.53 -11.45
C TRP A 203 -12.07 -1.50 -10.82
N LYS A 204 -11.66 -2.75 -10.62
CA LYS A 204 -12.51 -3.82 -10.06
C LYS A 204 -12.27 -3.98 -8.56
N ASP A 205 -13.01 -3.19 -7.77
CA ASP A 205 -13.11 -3.27 -6.30
C ASP A 205 -11.76 -3.46 -5.58
N LEU A 206 -10.92 -2.43 -5.68
CA LEU A 206 -9.60 -2.37 -5.08
C LEU A 206 -9.65 -1.98 -3.61
N ASP A 207 -8.89 -2.69 -2.80
CA ASP A 207 -8.58 -2.30 -1.43
C ASP A 207 -7.53 -1.18 -1.40
N TYR A 208 -6.55 -1.25 -2.31
CA TYR A 208 -5.51 -0.24 -2.48
C TYR A 208 -5.23 0.04 -3.96
N LEU A 209 -5.10 1.32 -4.31
CA LEU A 209 -4.51 1.78 -5.57
C LEU A 209 -3.16 2.44 -5.28
N ILE A 210 -2.08 1.85 -5.80
CA ILE A 210 -0.75 2.44 -5.76
C ILE A 210 -0.60 3.39 -6.94
N VAL A 211 -0.28 4.65 -6.68
CA VAL A 211 -0.01 5.65 -7.72
C VAL A 211 1.49 5.90 -7.75
N ASP A 212 2.15 5.47 -8.83
CA ASP A 212 3.55 5.75 -9.08
C ASP A 212 3.70 7.18 -9.61
N MET A 213 3.98 8.12 -8.71
CA MET A 213 3.95 9.55 -9.03
C MET A 213 5.11 9.93 -9.96
N PRO A 214 5.00 10.95 -10.81
CA PRO A 214 6.14 11.48 -11.54
C PRO A 214 7.22 12.01 -10.55
N PRO A 215 8.51 12.00 -10.92
CA PRO A 215 9.58 12.44 -10.04
C PRO A 215 9.55 13.96 -9.81
N GLY A 216 10.07 14.38 -8.66
CA GLY A 216 10.30 15.80 -8.37
C GLY A 216 9.34 16.36 -7.33
N THR A 217 8.99 17.64 -7.51
CA THR A 217 7.88 18.36 -6.86
C THR A 217 7.26 19.36 -7.83
N GLY A 218 7.18 18.99 -9.11
CA GLY A 218 6.69 19.85 -10.19
C GLY A 218 5.17 19.96 -10.24
N ASP A 219 4.67 20.77 -11.17
CA ASP A 219 3.24 21.11 -11.28
C ASP A 219 2.33 19.88 -11.48
N ILE A 220 2.78 18.85 -12.20
CA ILE A 220 1.99 17.63 -12.44
C ILE A 220 1.77 16.87 -11.13
N GLN A 221 2.83 16.70 -10.33
CA GLN A 221 2.75 15.99 -9.05
C GLN A 221 1.90 16.75 -8.04
N LEU A 222 1.99 18.10 -8.03
CA LEU A 222 1.13 18.93 -7.21
C LEU A 222 -0.34 18.83 -7.66
N THR A 223 -0.59 18.88 -8.97
CA THR A 223 -1.93 18.77 -9.55
C THR A 223 -2.57 17.42 -9.22
N LEU A 224 -1.81 16.32 -9.37
CA LEU A 224 -2.21 15.00 -8.92
C LEU A 224 -2.59 14.99 -7.44
N SER A 225 -1.72 15.55 -6.60
CA SER A 225 -1.91 15.56 -5.16
C SER A 225 -3.11 16.41 -4.72
N GLN A 226 -3.58 17.32 -5.57
CA GLN A 226 -4.78 18.12 -5.35
C GLN A 226 -6.06 17.49 -5.91
N ARG A 227 -5.96 16.75 -7.01
CA ARG A 227 -7.13 16.19 -7.74
C ARG A 227 -7.45 14.75 -7.37
N VAL A 228 -6.49 14.02 -6.83
CA VAL A 228 -6.64 12.61 -6.44
C VAL A 228 -6.94 12.55 -4.95
N PRO A 229 -7.94 11.77 -4.51
CA PRO A 229 -8.26 11.57 -3.10
C PRO A 229 -7.23 10.63 -2.47
N ILE A 230 -5.99 11.11 -2.31
CA ILE A 230 -4.88 10.32 -1.76
C ILE A 230 -5.12 10.09 -0.26
N THR A 231 -5.12 8.83 0.16
CA THR A 231 -5.25 8.41 1.57
C THR A 231 -3.94 8.63 2.33
N GLY A 232 -2.80 8.44 1.66
CA GLY A 232 -1.49 8.79 2.21
C GLY A 232 -0.36 8.60 1.20
N ALA A 233 0.82 9.10 1.55
CA ALA A 233 2.00 9.05 0.70
C ALA A 233 3.16 8.28 1.33
N VAL A 234 3.85 7.47 0.52
CA VAL A 234 5.13 6.84 0.83
C VAL A 234 6.23 7.60 0.08
N ILE A 235 7.25 8.04 0.82
CA ILE A 235 8.38 8.78 0.25
C ILE A 235 9.55 7.83 0.05
N VAL A 236 10.06 7.77 -1.17
CA VAL A 236 11.25 6.97 -1.55
C VAL A 236 12.45 7.90 -1.72
N THR A 237 13.55 7.57 -1.05
CA THR A 237 14.83 8.30 -1.15
C THR A 237 16.00 7.31 -1.16
N THR A 238 17.21 7.81 -1.39
CA THR A 238 18.47 7.12 -1.09
C THR A 238 19.20 7.83 0.06
N PRO A 239 20.23 7.22 0.68
CA PRO A 239 20.97 7.86 1.78
C PRO A 239 21.77 9.11 1.39
N GLN A 240 21.89 9.41 0.08
CA GLN A 240 22.68 10.53 -0.43
C GLN A 240 22.06 11.88 -0.05
N ASP A 241 22.88 12.85 0.37
CA ASP A 241 22.41 14.19 0.75
C ASP A 241 21.52 14.84 -0.32
N VAL A 242 21.89 14.76 -1.59
CA VAL A 242 21.10 15.34 -2.68
C VAL A 242 19.70 14.71 -2.76
N ALA A 243 19.61 13.39 -2.63
CA ALA A 243 18.32 12.69 -2.61
C ALA A 243 17.47 13.12 -1.42
N LEU A 244 18.11 13.26 -0.25
CA LEU A 244 17.46 13.70 0.98
C LEU A 244 16.92 15.13 0.85
N TRP A 245 17.71 16.04 0.28
CA TRP A 245 17.26 17.42 0.03
C TRP A 245 16.00 17.48 -0.83
N ASP A 246 15.87 16.61 -1.82
CA ASP A 246 14.68 16.57 -2.66
C ASP A 246 13.52 15.83 -1.98
N ALA A 247 13.78 14.75 -1.22
CA ALA A 247 12.77 14.06 -0.43
C ALA A 247 12.10 15.01 0.57
N LYS A 248 12.87 15.92 1.18
CA LYS A 248 12.35 17.01 2.03
C LYS A 248 11.33 17.88 1.29
N LYS A 249 11.56 18.23 0.03
CA LYS A 249 10.60 19.02 -0.76
C LYS A 249 9.31 18.22 -0.97
N GLY A 250 9.42 16.93 -1.27
CA GLY A 250 8.27 16.03 -1.41
C GLY A 250 7.42 15.95 -0.14
N ILE A 251 8.06 15.78 1.03
CA ILE A 251 7.39 15.81 2.35
C ILE A 251 6.61 17.12 2.52
N LYS A 252 7.27 18.26 2.28
CA LYS A 252 6.64 19.58 2.44
C LYS A 252 5.51 19.84 1.45
N MET A 253 5.58 19.28 0.25
CA MET A 253 4.49 19.35 -0.73
C MET A 253 3.23 18.62 -0.23
N PHE A 254 3.37 17.37 0.25
CA PHE A 254 2.24 16.60 0.78
C PHE A 254 1.65 17.20 2.06
N GLU A 255 2.49 17.71 2.97
CA GLU A 255 2.03 18.49 4.14
C GLU A 255 1.15 19.67 3.69
N LYS A 256 1.60 20.43 2.68
CA LYS A 256 0.88 21.61 2.18
C LYS A 256 -0.48 21.27 1.56
N VAL A 257 -0.61 20.11 0.94
CA VAL A 257 -1.91 19.66 0.37
C VAL A 257 -2.75 18.84 1.35
N GLY A 258 -2.28 18.62 2.58
CA GLY A 258 -3.00 17.90 3.63
C GLY A 258 -3.02 16.38 3.46
N VAL A 259 -2.04 15.81 2.76
CA VAL A 259 -1.91 14.35 2.59
C VAL A 259 -0.97 13.82 3.67
N PRO A 260 -1.38 12.81 4.45
CA PRO A 260 -0.54 12.25 5.51
C PRO A 260 0.62 11.42 4.92
N ILE A 261 1.82 11.59 5.47
CA ILE A 261 2.97 10.76 5.14
C ILE A 261 2.87 9.44 5.91
N LEU A 262 2.70 8.35 5.17
CA LEU A 262 2.65 6.99 5.70
C LEU A 262 4.03 6.53 6.15
N GLY A 263 5.08 6.95 5.46
CA GLY A 263 6.45 6.79 5.93
C GLY A 263 7.47 6.98 4.83
N LEU A 264 8.73 6.73 5.19
CA LEU A 264 9.89 6.87 4.31
C LEU A 264 10.54 5.50 4.09
N VAL A 265 10.78 5.17 2.83
CA VAL A 265 11.57 4.01 2.40
C VAL A 265 12.92 4.53 1.90
N GLU A 266 13.99 3.98 2.46
CA GLU A 266 15.36 4.29 2.04
C GLU A 266 15.86 3.18 1.11
N ASN A 267 15.88 3.46 -0.19
CA ASN A 267 16.37 2.51 -1.18
C ASN A 267 17.89 2.62 -1.36
N MET A 268 18.51 1.55 -1.88
CA MET A 268 19.95 1.47 -2.14
C MET A 268 20.80 1.79 -0.90
N ALA A 269 20.36 1.33 0.28
CA ALA A 269 20.98 1.68 1.56
C ALA A 269 22.33 1.00 1.81
N ALA A 270 22.51 -0.20 1.26
CA ALA A 270 23.73 -0.97 1.38
C ALA A 270 23.88 -1.93 0.20
N HIS A 271 25.11 -2.16 -0.24
CA HIS A 271 25.46 -3.22 -1.19
C HIS A 271 26.15 -4.35 -0.42
N VAL A 272 25.68 -5.59 -0.59
CA VAL A 272 26.35 -6.77 -0.05
C VAL A 272 27.13 -7.44 -1.19
N CYS A 273 28.45 -7.50 -1.05
CA CYS A 273 29.31 -8.10 -2.06
C CYS A 273 28.98 -9.59 -2.21
N SER A 274 28.57 -10.00 -3.40
CA SER A 274 28.20 -11.38 -3.71
C SER A 274 29.36 -12.39 -3.61
N HIS A 275 30.61 -11.91 -3.59
CA HIS A 275 31.79 -12.77 -3.49
C HIS A 275 32.25 -13.01 -2.04
N CYS A 276 32.22 -12.00 -1.18
CA CYS A 276 32.79 -12.07 0.17
C CYS A 276 31.81 -11.71 1.31
N GLY A 277 30.59 -11.29 1.01
CA GLY A 277 29.59 -10.89 2.02
C GLY A 277 29.85 -9.55 2.69
N HIS A 278 30.86 -8.78 2.23
CA HIS A 278 31.14 -7.45 2.76
C HIS A 278 29.97 -6.49 2.49
N VAL A 279 29.57 -5.73 3.51
CA VAL A 279 28.50 -4.73 3.42
C VAL A 279 29.12 -3.36 3.21
N GLU A 280 28.83 -2.74 2.08
CA GLU A 280 29.29 -1.41 1.71
C GLU A 280 28.13 -0.42 1.63
N HIS A 281 28.29 0.75 2.24
CA HIS A 281 27.30 1.83 2.23
C HIS A 281 27.65 2.90 1.18
N THR A 282 27.61 2.51 -0.10
CA THR A 282 28.08 3.32 -1.25
C THR A 282 27.45 4.72 -1.31
N PHE A 283 26.24 4.89 -0.78
CA PHE A 283 25.47 6.12 -0.84
C PHE A 283 25.35 6.87 0.49
N GLY A 284 26.02 6.39 1.54
CA GLY A 284 25.93 6.90 2.90
C GLY A 284 25.08 5.99 3.81
N THR A 285 25.00 6.35 5.08
CA THR A 285 24.35 5.56 6.15
C THR A 285 23.31 6.36 6.90
N ASP A 286 22.14 5.77 7.11
CA ASP A 286 21.05 6.28 7.95
C ASP A 286 20.51 7.67 7.55
N GLY A 287 20.69 8.09 6.30
CA GLY A 287 20.28 9.42 5.83
C GLY A 287 18.76 9.61 5.93
N GLY A 288 18.02 8.66 5.38
CA GLY A 288 16.57 8.57 5.44
C GLY A 288 16.06 8.34 6.86
N LYS A 289 16.76 7.53 7.67
CA LYS A 289 16.40 7.28 9.07
C LYS A 289 16.51 8.55 9.92
N LYS A 290 17.59 9.31 9.77
CA LYS A 290 17.78 10.62 10.43
C LYS A 290 16.73 11.62 9.98
N MET A 291 16.43 11.68 8.69
CA MET A 291 15.36 12.50 8.15
C MET A 291 14.01 12.12 8.76
N ALA A 292 13.70 10.82 8.83
CA ALA A 292 12.44 10.34 9.35
C ALA A 292 12.22 10.82 10.79
N ALA A 293 13.25 10.68 11.63
CA ALA A 293 13.24 11.21 12.99
C ALA A 293 13.10 12.74 13.04
N GLN A 294 13.80 13.47 12.17
CA GLN A 294 13.75 14.94 12.13
C GLN A 294 12.35 15.48 11.81
N TYR A 295 11.61 14.82 10.92
CA TYR A 295 10.29 15.27 10.48
C TYR A 295 9.14 14.54 11.19
N GLY A 296 9.44 13.66 12.15
CA GLY A 296 8.43 12.89 12.88
C GLY A 296 7.62 11.96 11.98
N ILE A 297 8.25 11.38 10.96
CA ILE A 297 7.65 10.41 10.05
C ILE A 297 8.22 9.02 10.33
N ASP A 298 7.45 7.99 10.01
CA ASP A 298 7.88 6.61 10.24
C ASP A 298 8.93 6.21 9.20
N TYR A 299 9.99 5.56 9.68
CA TYR A 299 10.97 4.89 8.83
C TYR A 299 10.51 3.46 8.56
N LEU A 300 10.06 3.20 7.34
CA LEU A 300 9.44 1.91 6.98
C LEU A 300 10.49 0.82 6.73
N GLY A 301 11.72 1.21 6.38
CA GLY A 301 12.82 0.29 6.19
C GLY A 301 13.83 0.77 5.15
N ALA A 302 14.89 -0.01 5.04
CA ALA A 302 15.93 0.13 4.03
C ALA A 302 15.89 -1.05 3.06
N LEU A 303 16.10 -0.76 1.77
CA LEU A 303 16.25 -1.77 0.73
C LEU A 303 17.71 -1.80 0.24
N PRO A 304 18.29 -2.99 0.00
CA PRO A 304 19.66 -3.10 -0.46
C PRO A 304 19.80 -2.69 -1.93
N LEU A 305 21.02 -2.30 -2.32
CA LEU A 305 21.44 -2.22 -3.71
C LEU A 305 21.80 -3.63 -4.19
N ASP A 306 20.80 -4.33 -4.72
CA ASP A 306 20.90 -5.71 -5.16
C ASP A 306 20.70 -5.83 -6.68
N MET A 307 21.58 -6.58 -7.34
CA MET A 307 21.50 -6.87 -8.77
C MET A 307 20.25 -7.67 -9.13
N GLN A 308 19.79 -8.56 -8.24
CA GLN A 308 18.61 -9.39 -8.46
C GLN A 308 17.36 -8.53 -8.58
N ILE A 309 17.22 -7.49 -7.76
CA ILE A 309 16.08 -6.55 -7.84
C ILE A 309 15.97 -5.95 -9.25
N ARG A 310 17.10 -5.53 -9.83
CA ARG A 310 17.14 -4.99 -11.20
C ARG A 310 16.77 -6.07 -12.23
N LEU A 311 17.45 -7.21 -12.20
CA LEU A 311 17.24 -8.30 -13.17
C LEU A 311 15.79 -8.78 -13.18
N GLN A 312 15.21 -8.98 -12.00
CA GLN A 312 13.83 -9.43 -11.80
C GLN A 312 12.83 -8.42 -12.34
N ALA A 313 13.01 -7.13 -12.03
CA ALA A 313 12.16 -6.06 -12.58
C ALA A 313 12.28 -5.96 -14.11
N ASP A 314 13.49 -6.04 -14.67
CA ASP A 314 13.70 -5.98 -16.12
C ASP A 314 13.08 -7.17 -16.87
N LEU A 315 12.94 -8.32 -16.20
CA LEU A 315 12.28 -9.52 -16.72
C LEU A 315 10.75 -9.51 -16.53
N GLY A 316 10.18 -8.44 -15.99
CA GLY A 316 8.74 -8.32 -15.75
C GLY A 316 8.22 -9.17 -14.58
N SER A 317 9.10 -9.61 -13.68
CA SER A 317 8.76 -10.40 -12.50
C SER A 317 9.45 -9.79 -11.28
N PRO A 318 8.88 -8.76 -10.63
CA PRO A 318 9.54 -8.06 -9.52
C PRO A 318 9.85 -8.98 -8.34
N THR A 319 10.78 -8.56 -7.48
CA THR A 319 11.35 -9.37 -6.40
C THR A 319 10.33 -10.10 -5.52
N VAL A 320 9.21 -9.46 -5.16
CA VAL A 320 8.18 -10.12 -4.34
C VAL A 320 7.54 -11.34 -5.03
N VAL A 321 7.56 -11.39 -6.36
CA VAL A 321 7.07 -12.51 -7.18
C VAL A 321 8.19 -13.48 -7.51
N ALA A 322 9.36 -12.98 -7.92
CA ALA A 322 10.47 -13.81 -8.36
C ALA A 322 11.16 -14.58 -7.22
N ASP A 323 11.22 -14.00 -6.02
CA ASP A 323 11.82 -14.61 -4.84
C ASP A 323 10.97 -14.32 -3.59
N PRO A 324 9.79 -14.97 -3.47
CA PRO A 324 8.78 -14.63 -2.45
C PRO A 324 9.21 -14.91 -1.01
N ASP A 325 10.21 -15.77 -0.82
CA ASP A 325 10.77 -16.15 0.49
C ASP A 325 12.15 -15.51 0.74
N GLY A 326 12.61 -14.68 -0.20
CA GLY A 326 13.85 -13.93 -0.09
C GLY A 326 13.77 -12.78 0.92
N GLU A 327 14.93 -12.40 1.46
CA GLU A 327 15.04 -11.33 2.45
C GLU A 327 14.43 -10.01 1.95
N VAL A 328 14.68 -9.63 0.70
CA VAL A 328 14.14 -8.41 0.09
C VAL A 328 12.61 -8.46 -0.04
N ALA A 329 12.04 -9.61 -0.41
CA ALA A 329 10.59 -9.77 -0.47
C ALA A 329 9.96 -9.67 0.94
N HIS A 330 10.62 -10.21 1.97
CA HIS A 330 10.20 -10.04 3.35
C HIS A 330 10.23 -8.58 3.80
N ILE A 331 11.24 -7.80 3.41
CA ILE A 331 11.29 -6.36 3.68
C ILE A 331 10.10 -5.65 3.03
N TYR A 332 9.81 -5.91 1.75
CA TYR A 332 8.65 -5.31 1.07
C TYR A 332 7.31 -5.71 1.71
N ARG A 333 7.15 -6.97 2.13
CA ARG A 333 5.95 -7.43 2.87
C ARG A 333 5.81 -6.73 4.22
N ALA A 334 6.91 -6.53 4.95
CA ALA A 334 6.89 -5.77 6.19
C ALA A 334 6.47 -4.31 5.96
N VAL A 335 7.07 -3.63 4.98
CA VAL A 335 6.70 -2.26 4.58
C VAL A 335 5.21 -2.19 4.20
N ALA A 336 4.71 -3.13 3.41
CA ALA A 336 3.32 -3.19 3.00
C ALA A 336 2.36 -3.30 4.19
N ARG A 337 2.66 -4.15 5.16
CA ARG A 337 1.85 -4.29 6.39
C ARG A 337 1.86 -3.00 7.21
N GLU A 338 3.03 -2.39 7.44
CA GLU A 338 3.13 -1.12 8.18
C GLU A 338 2.32 0.00 7.52
N VAL A 339 2.44 0.14 6.19
CA VAL A 339 1.67 1.11 5.40
C VAL A 339 0.16 0.86 5.54
N ALA A 340 -0.26 -0.40 5.43
CA ALA A 340 -1.67 -0.76 5.51
C ALA A 340 -2.26 -0.61 6.91
N VAL A 341 -1.50 -0.94 7.96
CA VAL A 341 -1.86 -0.73 9.37
C VAL A 341 -2.04 0.76 9.64
N LYS A 342 -1.11 1.59 9.17
CA LYS A 342 -1.19 3.03 9.36
C LYS A 342 -2.44 3.63 8.72
N ILE A 343 -2.82 3.16 7.52
CA ILE A 343 -4.10 3.52 6.89
C ILE A 343 -5.28 3.03 7.73
N ALA A 344 -5.27 1.78 8.18
CA ALA A 344 -6.35 1.19 8.97
C ALA A 344 -6.61 1.94 10.30
N LEU A 345 -5.58 2.58 10.85
CA LEU A 345 -5.65 3.41 12.05
C LEU A 345 -6.15 4.85 11.80
N GLN A 346 -6.21 5.30 10.54
CA GLN A 346 -6.78 6.60 10.20
C GLN A 346 -8.30 6.62 10.38
N ALA A 347 -8.86 7.83 10.48
CA ALA A 347 -10.31 8.02 10.52
C ALA A 347 -10.97 7.38 9.29
N LYS A 348 -12.03 6.59 9.51
CA LYS A 348 -12.79 5.93 8.44
C LYS A 348 -13.58 6.95 7.65
N ASP A 349 -13.70 6.75 6.33
CA ASP A 349 -14.64 7.54 5.54
C ASP A 349 -16.04 6.93 5.63
N TYR A 350 -17.00 7.75 6.05
CA TYR A 350 -18.42 7.37 6.10
C TYR A 350 -19.25 8.01 4.98
N SER A 351 -18.64 8.77 4.07
CA SER A 351 -19.32 9.49 2.98
C SER A 351 -20.19 8.56 2.11
N ALA A 352 -19.74 7.34 1.85
CA ALA A 352 -20.50 6.33 1.10
C ALA A 352 -21.74 5.77 1.83
N LYS A 353 -21.88 5.98 3.14
CA LYS A 353 -23.05 5.51 3.93
C LYS A 353 -24.17 6.53 4.07
N PHE A 354 -23.94 7.78 3.67
CA PHE A 354 -24.98 8.81 3.69
C PHE A 354 -25.56 8.99 2.27
N PRO A 355 -26.87 8.80 2.07
CA PRO A 355 -27.48 9.08 0.78
C PRO A 355 -27.30 10.56 0.44
N THR A 356 -26.93 10.84 -0.82
CA THR A 356 -26.77 12.19 -1.34
C THR A 356 -28.07 12.97 -1.14
N ILE A 357 -28.07 13.98 -0.28
CA ILE A 357 -29.22 14.88 -0.14
C ILE A 357 -29.28 15.72 -1.41
N ALA A 358 -30.08 15.30 -2.38
CA ALA A 358 -30.42 16.09 -3.54
C ALA A 358 -31.34 17.22 -3.09
N ILE A 359 -30.79 18.42 -2.87
CA ILE A 359 -31.59 19.62 -2.72
C ILE A 359 -32.08 19.98 -4.13
N SER A 360 -33.31 19.58 -4.45
CA SER A 360 -34.01 20.09 -5.63
C SER A 360 -34.21 21.59 -5.46
N LYS A 361 -33.47 22.39 -6.23
CA LYS A 361 -33.83 23.80 -6.42
C LYS A 361 -35.03 23.86 -7.36
N ASN A 362 -36.22 23.69 -6.80
CA ASN A 362 -37.42 24.25 -7.41
C ASN A 362 -37.58 25.67 -6.86
N THR A 363 -37.07 26.64 -7.61
CA THR A 363 -37.61 28.01 -7.61
C THR A 363 -37.30 28.67 -8.94
#